data_AF-X8AE48-F1
#
_entry.id   AF-X8AE48-F1
#
_cell.length_a   1.000
_cell.length_b   1.000
_cell.length_c   1.000
_cell.angle_alpha   90.00
_cell.angle_beta   90.00
_cell.angle_gamma   90.00
#
_symmetry.space_group_name_H-M   'P 1'
#
loop_
_entity.id
_entity.type
_entity.pdbx_description
1 polymer ?
#
loop_
_entity_poly.entity_id
_entity_poly.type
_entity_poly.pdbx_seq_one_letter_code
_entity_poly.pdbx_strand_id
1 'polypeptide(L)'
;MEVRDDADYVDLLTTLSEGSVRRNFNPYTDIDWDSPDFAVSDDDPRWILPQTDPLGRHPWYLAQPLERQIKIGMWRQANVAKVGLQFESVLIRGLMEYAFWVPNGSPEYRYCLHESVEECNHTMMFQEMINRIGTDVPGAPGSCGGCRR
;
A
#
# COMPACT_ATOMS: atom_id res chain seq x y z
N MET A 1 -34.08 2.27 5.20
CA MET A 1 -33.88 3.13 4.04
C MET A 1 -33.06 2.30 3.08
N GLU A 2 -33.62 1.97 1.92
CA GLU A 2 -32.85 1.28 0.90
C GLU A 2 -31.79 2.25 0.37
N VAL A 3 -30.62 1.76 -0.01
CA VAL A 3 -29.51 2.60 -0.54
C VAL A 3 -29.96 3.45 -1.73
N ARG A 4 -30.92 2.94 -2.50
CA ARG A 4 -31.52 3.62 -3.66
C ARG A 4 -32.44 4.79 -3.30
N ASP A 5 -32.86 4.89 -2.04
CA ASP A 5 -33.69 6.00 -1.56
C ASP A 5 -32.86 7.27 -1.33
N ASP A 6 -31.53 7.15 -1.30
CA ASP A 6 -30.58 8.27 -1.17
C ASP A 6 -29.93 8.58 -2.53
N ALA A 7 -30.53 9.52 -3.27
CA ALA A 7 -30.08 9.87 -4.62
C ALA A 7 -28.64 10.42 -4.64
N ASP A 8 -28.29 11.26 -3.66
CA ASP A 8 -26.96 11.89 -3.59
C ASP A 8 -25.87 10.81 -3.35
N TYR A 9 -26.16 9.83 -2.50
CA TYR A 9 -25.25 8.71 -2.26
C TYR A 9 -25.08 7.82 -3.50
N VAL A 10 -26.17 7.50 -4.20
CA VAL A 10 -26.11 6.70 -5.44
C VAL A 10 -25.32 7.41 -6.54
N ASP A 11 -25.51 8.72 -6.70
CA ASP A 11 -24.80 9.52 -7.70
C ASP A 11 -23.30 9.60 -7.38
N LEU A 12 -22.94 9.71 -6.10
CA LEU A 12 -21.55 9.64 -5.66
C LEU A 12 -20.91 8.30 -6.01
N LEU A 13 -21.53 7.18 -5.63
CA LEU A 13 -21.01 5.84 -5.91
C LEU A 13 -20.86 5.59 -7.42
N THR A 14 -21.81 6.08 -8.22
CA THR A 14 -21.76 5.99 -9.68
C THR A 14 -20.58 6.77 -10.23
N THR A 15 -20.43 8.04 -9.80
CA THR A 15 -19.34 8.92 -10.23
C THR A 15 -17.97 8.32 -9.91
N LEU A 16 -17.79 7.79 -8.70
CA LEU A 16 -16.54 7.17 -8.28
C LEU A 16 -16.26 5.88 -9.06
N SER A 17 -17.27 5.02 -9.22
CA SER A 17 -17.12 3.77 -9.98
C SER A 17 -16.78 3.99 -11.45
N GLU A 18 -17.36 5.03 -12.08
CA GLU A 18 -17.00 5.43 -13.44
C GLU A 18 -15.61 6.07 -13.50
N GLY A 19 -15.21 6.76 -12.44
CA GLY A 19 -13.86 7.24 -12.21
C GLY A 19 -12.84 6.10 -12.25
N SER A 20 -13.04 5.04 -11.46
CA SER A 20 -12.14 3.88 -11.39
C SER A 20 -12.01 3.14 -12.71
N VAL A 21 -13.02 3.16 -13.59
CA VAL A 21 -12.89 2.59 -14.94
C VAL A 21 -12.02 3.46 -15.83
N ARG A 22 -12.28 4.77 -15.88
CA ARG A 22 -11.57 5.70 -16.77
C ARG A 22 -10.14 5.99 -16.31
N ARG A 23 -9.92 5.95 -15.00
CA ARG A 23 -8.63 6.18 -14.34
C ARG A 23 -8.34 4.95 -13.50
N ASN A 24 -7.69 3.99 -14.14
CA ASN A 24 -7.18 2.79 -13.49
C ASN A 24 -5.66 2.76 -13.65
N PHE A 25 -5.03 1.95 -12.80
CA PHE A 25 -3.58 1.79 -12.74
C PHE A 25 -3.26 0.31 -12.56
N ASN A 26 -2.27 -0.19 -13.29
CA ASN A 26 -1.71 -1.52 -13.10
C ASN A 26 -0.24 -1.41 -12.69
N PRO A 27 0.11 -1.89 -11.48
CA PRO A 27 1.47 -1.79 -10.95
C PRO A 27 2.56 -2.33 -11.86
N TYR A 28 2.30 -3.38 -12.64
CA TYR A 28 3.33 -4.08 -13.40
C TYR A 28 3.42 -3.66 -14.87
N THR A 29 2.49 -2.84 -15.36
CA THR A 29 2.56 -2.28 -16.72
C THR A 29 2.80 -0.78 -16.73
N ASP A 30 2.36 -0.08 -15.68
CA ASP A 30 2.36 1.39 -15.66
C ASP A 30 3.57 1.96 -14.88
N ILE A 31 4.30 1.11 -14.16
CA ILE A 31 5.57 1.45 -13.51
C ILE A 31 6.70 0.74 -14.26
N ASP A 32 7.66 1.52 -14.76
CA ASP A 32 8.91 0.99 -15.29
C ASP A 32 9.84 0.59 -14.15
N TRP A 33 9.53 -0.53 -13.50
CA TRP A 33 10.24 -1.00 -12.33
C TRP A 33 11.72 -1.33 -12.55
N ASP A 34 12.12 -1.57 -13.79
CA ASP A 34 13.50 -1.88 -14.18
C ASP A 34 14.28 -0.62 -14.60
N SER A 35 13.64 0.56 -14.53
CA SER A 35 14.32 1.84 -14.68
C SER A 35 15.51 1.93 -13.72
N PRO A 36 16.68 2.41 -14.17
CA PRO A 36 17.83 2.68 -13.30
C PRO A 36 17.50 3.61 -12.12
N ASP A 37 16.49 4.47 -12.26
CA ASP A 37 16.04 5.36 -11.19
C ASP A 37 15.46 4.59 -9.99
N PHE A 38 14.96 3.37 -10.19
CA PHE A 38 14.44 2.51 -9.13
C PHE A 38 15.42 1.42 -8.69
N ALA A 39 16.65 1.41 -9.23
CA ALA A 39 17.68 0.51 -8.76
C ALA A 39 17.96 0.74 -7.27
N VAL A 40 17.99 -0.34 -6.51
CA VAL A 40 18.29 -0.32 -5.07
C VAL A 40 19.75 -0.70 -4.87
N SER A 41 20.53 0.17 -4.21
CA SER A 41 21.89 -0.10 -3.77
C SER A 41 22.09 0.28 -2.31
N ASP A 42 23.02 -0.40 -1.64
CA ASP A 42 23.30 -0.24 -0.20
C ASP A 42 23.97 1.09 0.17
N ASP A 43 24.42 1.86 -0.83
CA ASP A 43 25.11 3.14 -0.70
C ASP A 43 24.27 4.34 -1.15
N ASP A 44 22.99 4.11 -1.46
CA ASP A 44 22.11 5.15 -1.96
C ASP A 44 21.59 6.08 -0.84
N PRO A 45 21.98 7.37 -0.84
CA PRO A 45 21.57 8.32 0.20
C PRO A 45 20.07 8.66 0.16
N ARG A 46 19.33 8.27 -0.89
CA ARG A 46 17.87 8.47 -0.96
C ARG A 46 17.12 7.72 0.14
N TRP A 47 17.73 6.70 0.75
CA TRP A 47 17.14 5.97 1.87
C TRP A 47 17.28 6.67 3.23
N ILE A 48 18.08 7.74 3.34
CA ILE A 48 18.20 8.47 4.61
C ILE A 48 16.84 9.02 5.02
N LEU A 49 16.40 8.65 6.23
CA LEU A 49 15.12 9.07 6.76
C LEU A 49 14.98 10.60 6.80
N PRO A 50 13.88 11.16 6.30
CA PRO A 50 13.64 12.60 6.35
C PRO A 50 13.38 13.06 7.78
N GLN A 51 13.54 14.36 8.04
CA GLN A 51 13.24 14.97 9.35
C GLN A 51 11.76 14.86 9.76
N THR A 52 10.87 14.55 8.81
CA THR A 52 9.46 14.28 9.07
C THR A 52 9.24 12.90 9.71
N ASP A 53 10.15 11.93 9.52
CA ASP A 53 10.09 10.66 10.23
C ASP A 53 10.53 10.86 11.71
N PRO A 54 9.77 10.38 12.70
CA PRO A 54 10.12 10.53 14.12
C PRO A 54 11.52 10.01 14.48
N LEU A 55 11.99 8.95 13.84
CA LEU A 55 13.34 8.41 14.00
C LEU A 55 14.36 9.26 13.23
N GLY A 56 14.01 9.69 12.00
CA GLY A 56 14.88 10.49 11.13
C GLY A 56 15.35 11.82 11.74
N ARG A 57 14.53 12.43 12.61
CA ARG A 57 14.89 13.65 13.36
C ARG A 57 15.58 13.40 14.70
N HIS A 58 15.65 12.15 15.15
CA HIS A 58 16.11 11.84 16.50
C HIS A 58 17.65 11.96 16.59
N PRO A 59 18.23 12.61 17.62
CA PRO A 59 19.70 12.80 17.71
C PRO A 59 20.52 11.51 17.63
N TRP A 60 20.00 10.41 18.20
CA TRP A 60 20.66 9.09 18.11
C TRP A 60 20.81 8.59 16.66
N TYR A 61 19.79 8.79 15.82
CA TYR A 61 19.82 8.39 14.42
C TYR A 61 20.79 9.28 13.63
N LEU A 62 20.73 10.59 13.85
CA LEU A 62 21.61 11.57 13.21
C LEU A 62 23.09 11.37 13.56
N ALA A 63 23.38 10.82 14.73
CA ALA A 63 24.73 10.46 15.17
C ALA A 63 25.26 9.15 14.54
N GLN A 64 24.43 8.37 13.83
CA GLN A 64 24.88 7.15 13.16
C GLN A 64 25.75 7.47 11.93
N PRO A 65 26.72 6.59 11.58
CA PRO A 65 27.42 6.69 10.29
C PRO A 65 26.44 6.65 9.10
N LEU A 66 26.82 7.29 7.99
CA LEU A 66 25.99 7.38 6.78
C LEU A 66 25.47 6.01 6.31
N GLU A 67 26.35 5.02 6.20
CA GLU A 67 25.99 3.65 5.81
C GLU A 67 24.92 3.04 6.74
N ARG A 68 25.02 3.33 8.04
CA ARG A 68 24.04 2.85 9.04
C ARG A 68 22.70 3.56 8.90
N GLN A 69 22.71 4.86 8.59
CA GLN A 69 21.49 5.64 8.33
C GLN A 69 20.74 5.08 7.11
N ILE A 70 21.46 4.80 6.01
CA ILE A 70 20.90 4.18 4.80
C ILE A 70 20.28 2.82 5.11
N LYS A 71 21.01 1.92 5.79
CA LYS A 71 20.50 0.60 6.18
C LYS A 71 19.25 0.66 7.07
N ILE A 72 19.23 1.59 8.04
CA ILE A 72 18.04 1.82 8.88
C ILE A 72 16.88 2.32 8.02
N GLY A 73 17.15 3.22 7.08
CA GLY A 73 16.18 3.77 6.15
C GLY A 73 15.52 2.72 5.27
N MET A 74 16.31 1.88 4.61
CA MET A 74 15.83 0.76 3.80
C MET A 74 14.93 -0.17 4.62
N TRP A 75 15.39 -0.58 5.81
CA TRP A 75 14.60 -1.43 6.71
C TRP A 75 13.30 -0.76 7.15
N ARG A 76 13.36 0.52 7.53
CA ARG A 76 12.21 1.30 7.98
C ARG A 76 11.15 1.42 6.89
N GLN A 77 11.55 1.77 5.67
CA GLN A 77 10.63 1.93 4.54
C GLN A 77 10.03 0.59 4.10
N ALA A 78 10.84 -0.47 4.02
CA ALA A 78 10.34 -1.82 3.75
C ALA A 78 9.31 -2.25 4.80
N ASN A 79 9.60 -2.05 6.10
CA ASN A 79 8.67 -2.46 7.15
C ASN A 79 7.39 -1.60 7.18
N VAL A 80 7.48 -0.30 6.87
CA VAL A 80 6.30 0.57 6.72
C VAL A 80 5.40 0.07 5.58
N ALA A 81 5.98 -0.24 4.42
CA ALA A 81 5.22 -0.82 3.31
C ALA A 81 4.63 -2.20 3.64
N LYS A 82 5.35 -3.03 4.40
CA LYS A 82 4.85 -4.33 4.85
C LYS A 82 3.65 -4.18 5.79
N VAL A 83 3.69 -3.22 6.70
CA VAL A 83 2.53 -2.88 7.54
C VAL A 83 1.38 -2.38 6.66
N GLY A 84 1.65 -1.48 5.70
CA GLY A 84 0.66 -0.95 4.77
C GLY A 84 -0.07 -2.04 4.00
N LEU A 85 0.65 -2.94 3.33
CA LEU A 85 -0.01 -4.01 2.57
C LEU A 85 -0.81 -4.99 3.45
N GLN A 86 -0.36 -5.25 4.69
CA GLN A 86 -1.09 -6.09 5.63
C GLN A 86 -2.36 -5.40 6.14
N PHE A 87 -2.29 -4.09 6.35
CA PHE A 87 -3.44 -3.27 6.72
C PHE A 87 -4.49 -3.29 5.62
N GLU A 88 -4.09 -3.03 4.37
CA GLU A 88 -5.02 -3.10 3.22
C GLU A 88 -5.62 -4.49 3.07
N SER A 89 -4.85 -5.55 3.28
CA SER A 89 -5.37 -6.93 3.22
C SER A 89 -6.53 -7.16 4.21
N VAL A 90 -6.50 -6.52 5.39
CA VAL A 90 -7.58 -6.60 6.38
C VAL A 90 -8.80 -5.78 5.93
N LEU A 91 -8.58 -4.59 5.37
CA LEU A 91 -9.66 -3.72 4.87
C LEU A 91 -10.38 -4.33 3.67
N ILE A 92 -9.63 -4.84 2.68
CA ILE A 92 -10.17 -5.56 1.52
C ILE A 92 -11.02 -6.74 1.98
N ARG A 93 -10.57 -7.50 3.00
CA ARG A 93 -11.39 -8.59 3.56
C ARG A 93 -12.73 -8.07 4.10
N GLY A 94 -12.75 -6.91 4.74
CA GLY A 94 -13.97 -6.26 5.20
C GLY A 94 -14.88 -5.82 4.04
N LEU A 95 -14.33 -5.24 2.97
CA LEU A 95 -15.08 -4.86 1.77
C LEU A 95 -15.67 -6.08 1.06
N MET A 96 -14.91 -7.17 0.94
CA MET A 96 -15.40 -8.42 0.34
C MET A 96 -16.52 -9.05 1.17
N GLU A 97 -16.39 -9.07 2.49
CA GLU A 97 -17.44 -9.55 3.38
C GLU A 97 -18.71 -8.70 3.23
N TYR A 98 -18.58 -7.36 3.21
CA TYR A 98 -19.71 -6.47 3.03
C TYR A 98 -20.39 -6.67 1.65
N ALA A 99 -19.60 -6.70 0.57
CA ALA A 99 -20.11 -6.88 -0.79
C ALA A 99 -20.79 -8.24 -1.01
N PHE A 100 -20.47 -9.26 -0.21
CA PHE A 100 -21.15 -10.55 -0.26
C PHE A 100 -22.64 -10.46 0.13
N TRP A 101 -23.00 -9.53 1.01
CA TRP A 101 -24.34 -9.43 1.59
C TRP A 101 -25.25 -8.40 0.92
N VAL A 102 -24.71 -7.52 0.06
CA VAL A 102 -25.53 -6.49 -0.61
C VAL A 102 -26.42 -7.09 -1.70
N PRO A 103 -27.65 -6.57 -1.91
CA PRO A 103 -28.57 -7.12 -2.89
C PRO A 103 -28.09 -6.88 -4.34
N ASN A 104 -28.57 -7.72 -5.26
CA ASN A 104 -28.31 -7.56 -6.68
C ASN A 104 -28.71 -6.17 -7.18
N GLY A 105 -27.78 -5.51 -7.87
CA GLY A 105 -27.95 -4.15 -8.39
C GLY A 105 -27.80 -3.05 -7.33
N SER A 106 -27.29 -3.33 -6.13
CA SER A 106 -26.79 -2.26 -5.26
C SER A 106 -25.60 -1.57 -5.93
N PRO A 107 -25.56 -0.22 -6.00
CA PRO A 107 -24.41 0.51 -6.51
C PRO A 107 -23.16 0.34 -5.61
N GLU A 108 -23.35 0.02 -4.33
CA GLU A 108 -22.26 -0.23 -3.38
C GLU A 108 -21.43 -1.43 -3.81
N TYR A 109 -22.05 -2.49 -4.35
CA TYR A 109 -21.34 -3.68 -4.80
C TYR A 109 -20.23 -3.32 -5.79
N ARG A 110 -20.59 -2.55 -6.82
CA ARG A 110 -19.65 -2.15 -7.86
C ARG A 110 -18.54 -1.28 -7.29
N TYR A 111 -18.90 -0.32 -6.44
CA TYR A 111 -17.92 0.57 -5.83
C TYR A 111 -16.94 -0.18 -4.91
N CYS A 112 -17.45 -1.03 -4.01
CA CYS A 112 -16.61 -1.84 -3.12
C CYS A 112 -15.64 -2.74 -3.88
N LEU A 113 -16.05 -3.32 -5.01
CA LEU A 113 -15.14 -4.11 -5.84
C LEU A 113 -14.09 -3.26 -6.55
N HIS A 114 -14.43 -2.06 -7.03
CA HIS A 114 -13.44 -1.16 -7.62
C HIS A 114 -12.39 -0.72 -6.60
N GLU A 115 -12.81 -0.29 -5.41
CA GLU A 115 -11.90 0.06 -4.31
C GLU A 115 -11.02 -1.12 -3.93
N SER A 116 -11.59 -2.33 -3.86
CA SER A 116 -10.80 -3.52 -3.54
C SER A 116 -9.76 -3.86 -4.61
N VAL A 117 -10.05 -3.59 -5.89
CA VAL A 117 -9.07 -3.74 -6.98
C VAL A 117 -7.96 -2.69 -6.85
N GLU A 118 -8.30 -1.45 -6.53
CA GLU A 118 -7.32 -0.38 -6.34
C GLU A 118 -6.39 -0.66 -5.15
N GLU A 119 -6.94 -1.09 -4.02
CA GLU A 119 -6.10 -1.46 -2.86
C GLU A 119 -5.27 -2.72 -3.13
N CYS A 120 -5.79 -3.68 -3.92
CA CYS A 120 -4.96 -4.79 -4.41
C CYS A 120 -3.75 -4.28 -5.20
N ASN A 121 -3.93 -3.26 -6.05
CA ASN A 121 -2.82 -2.66 -6.78
C ASN A 121 -1.78 -2.03 -5.83
N HIS A 122 -2.21 -1.30 -4.79
CA HIS A 122 -1.29 -0.79 -3.77
C HIS A 122 -0.51 -1.91 -3.07
N THR A 123 -1.19 -3.00 -2.68
CA THR A 123 -0.49 -4.13 -2.03
C THR A 123 0.55 -4.78 -2.92
N MET A 124 0.28 -4.89 -4.22
CA MET A 124 1.24 -5.41 -5.20
C MET A 124 2.45 -4.45 -5.34
N MET A 125 2.22 -3.13 -5.41
CA MET A 125 3.30 -2.15 -5.43
C MET A 125 4.17 -2.22 -4.19
N PHE A 126 3.57 -2.30 -3.00
CA PHE A 126 4.31 -2.40 -1.74
C PHE A 126 5.12 -3.70 -1.66
N GLN A 127 4.53 -4.83 -2.05
CA GLN A 127 5.25 -6.10 -2.04
C GLN A 127 6.40 -6.08 -3.04
N GLU A 128 6.23 -5.48 -4.20
CA GLU A 128 7.28 -5.38 -5.21
C GLU A 128 8.42 -4.46 -4.78
N MET A 129 8.11 -3.33 -4.12
CA MET A 129 9.11 -2.48 -3.49
C MET A 129 9.90 -3.25 -2.42
N ILE A 130 9.23 -4.02 -1.56
CA ILE A 130 9.89 -4.84 -0.51
C ILE A 130 10.80 -5.90 -1.15
N ASN A 131 10.35 -6.56 -2.21
CA ASN A 131 11.16 -7.55 -2.94
C ASN A 131 12.45 -6.91 -3.49
N ARG A 132 12.34 -5.72 -4.09
CA ARG A 132 13.50 -4.97 -4.62
C ARG A 132 14.44 -4.48 -3.53
N ILE A 133 13.91 -4.05 -2.38
CA ILE A 133 14.74 -3.69 -1.21
C ILE A 133 15.46 -4.93 -0.64
N GLY A 134 14.89 -6.12 -0.81
CA GLY A 134 15.51 -7.39 -0.42
C GLY A 134 15.66 -7.60 1.08
N THR A 135 14.95 -6.83 1.91
CA THR A 135 15.02 -6.92 3.37
C THR A 135 13.86 -7.74 3.92
N ASP A 136 14.17 -8.74 4.75
CA ASP A 136 13.16 -9.52 5.47
C ASP A 136 12.62 -8.72 6.66
N VAL A 137 11.45 -8.11 6.46
CA VAL A 137 10.76 -7.26 7.45
C VAL A 137 9.49 -7.93 7.96
N PRO A 138 9.22 -7.87 9.28
CA PRO A 138 8.09 -8.58 9.88
C PRO A 138 6.73 -7.91 9.61
N GLY A 139 6.69 -6.61 9.32
CA GLY A 139 5.44 -5.86 9.21
C GLY A 139 4.78 -5.63 10.57
N ALA A 140 3.46 -5.76 10.61
CA ALA A 140 2.64 -5.51 11.80
C ALA A 140 2.87 -6.59 12.88
N PRO A 141 2.82 -6.24 14.18
CA PRO A 141 2.97 -7.20 15.27
C PRO A 141 1.96 -8.34 15.17
N GLY A 142 2.41 -9.59 15.38
CA GLY A 142 1.54 -10.78 15.34
C GLY A 142 1.13 -11.24 13.94
N SER A 143 1.54 -10.53 12.89
CA SER A 143 1.44 -11.04 11.52
C SER A 143 2.56 -12.04 11.25
N CYS A 144 2.30 -13.06 10.41
CA CYS A 144 3.35 -13.97 9.93
C CYS A 144 4.25 -13.26 8.92
N GLY A 145 5.08 -12.33 9.38
CA GLY A 145 6.21 -11.78 8.63
C GLY A 145 7.47 -12.54 8.99
N GLY A 146 7.63 -13.72 8.39
CA GLY A 146 8.74 -14.62 8.69
C GLY A 146 8.42 -16.06 8.37
N CYS A 147 7.80 -16.33 7.21
CA CYS A 147 7.92 -17.67 6.63
C CYS A 147 9.36 -17.79 6.13
N ARG A 148 10.26 -18.19 7.05
CA ARG A 148 11.55 -18.75 6.66
C ARG A 148 11.27 -19.87 5.66
N ARG A 149 11.67 -19.67 4.41
CA ARG A 149 12.15 -20.78 3.60
C ARG A 149 13.65 -20.89 3.80
#